data_AF-A0A7V2S878-F1
#
_entry.id   AF-A0A7V2S878-F1
#
_cell.length_a   1.000
_cell.length_b   1.000
_cell.length_c   1.000
_cell.angle_alpha   90.00
_cell.angle_beta   90.00
_cell.angle_gamma   90.00
#
_symmetry.space_group_name_H-M   'P 1'
#
loop_
_entity.id
_entity.type
_entity.pdbx_description
1 polymer ?
#
loop_
_entity_poly.entity_id
_entity_poly.type
_entity_poly.pdbx_seq_one_letter_code
_entity_poly.pdbx_strand_id
1 'polypeptide(L)'
;MAEYQRILSNIHDRLKVLTKGLYDIDENTELVGHLNLESLQIMELILDIEDHFDVAIPISMLSDVRTVKDLVVKIEKLTRGEK
;
A
#
# COMPACT_ATOMS: atom_id res chain seq x y z
N MET A 1 12.95 8.41 6.71
CA MET A 1 13.13 7.07 7.32
C MET A 1 11.98 6.71 8.26
N ALA A 2 11.58 7.57 9.21
CA ALA A 2 10.48 7.27 10.14
C ALA A 2 9.10 7.12 9.45
N GLU A 3 8.79 7.94 8.46
CA GLU A 3 7.52 7.88 7.72
C GLU A 3 7.37 6.59 6.92
N TYR A 4 8.40 6.18 6.17
CA TYR A 4 8.42 4.92 5.43
C TYR A 4 8.03 3.73 6.32
N GLN A 5 8.64 3.64 7.50
CA GLN A 5 8.39 2.53 8.42
C GLN A 5 6.98 2.58 9.03
N ARG A 6 6.43 3.78 9.23
CA ARG A 6 5.06 4.00 9.69
C ARG A 6 4.03 3.63 8.63
N ILE A 7 4.26 4.03 7.38
CA ILE A 7 3.43 3.69 6.22
C ILE A 7 3.46 2.18 6.00
N LEU A 8 4.67 1.60 5.96
CA LEU A 8 4.87 0.17 5.79
C LEU A 8 4.12 -0.62 6.85
N SER A 9 4.28 -0.28 8.14
CA SER A 9 3.60 -0.98 9.22
C SER A 9 2.07 -0.91 9.11
N ASN A 10 1.51 0.24 8.73
CA ASN A 10 0.05 0.39 8.55
C ASN A 10 -0.48 -0.46 7.40
N ILE A 11 0.20 -0.41 6.25
CA ILE A 11 -0.18 -1.19 5.07
C ILE A 11 -0.07 -2.68 5.37
N HIS A 12 0.99 -3.09 6.07
CA HIS A 12 1.20 -4.47 6.48
C HIS A 12 0.09 -5.00 7.36
N ASP A 13 -0.32 -4.22 8.36
CA ASP A 13 -1.40 -4.59 9.28
C ASP A 13 -2.73 -4.76 8.54
N ARG A 14 -3.08 -3.79 7.68
CA ARG A 14 -4.29 -3.85 6.85
C ARG A 14 -4.30 -5.05 5.90
N LEU A 15 -3.19 -5.30 5.22
CA LEU A 15 -3.06 -6.46 4.33
C LEU A 15 -3.15 -7.77 5.10
N LYS A 16 -2.56 -7.84 6.30
CA LYS A 16 -2.65 -9.02 7.17
C LYS A 16 -4.07 -9.28 7.62
N VAL A 17 -4.84 -8.23 7.93
CA VAL A 17 -6.28 -8.34 8.25
C VAL A 17 -7.08 -8.83 7.05
N LEU A 18 -6.87 -8.24 5.87
CA LEU A 18 -7.56 -8.61 4.63
C LEU A 18 -7.27 -10.07 4.22
N THR A 19 -6.02 -10.50 4.37
CA THR A 19 -5.54 -11.84 4.00
C THR A 19 -5.67 -12.86 5.15
N LYS A 20 -6.27 -12.46 6.28
CA LYS A 20 -6.40 -13.27 7.50
C LYS A 20 -5.08 -13.84 8.04
N GLY A 21 -3.96 -13.18 7.75
CA GLY A 21 -2.61 -13.62 8.14
C GLY A 21 -2.20 -14.96 7.52
N LEU A 22 -2.82 -15.36 6.41
CA LEU A 22 -2.51 -16.62 5.72
C LEU A 22 -1.21 -16.53 4.89
N TYR A 23 -0.73 -15.33 4.62
CA TYR A 23 0.45 -15.07 3.82
C TYR A 23 1.51 -14.35 4.64
N ASP A 24 2.76 -14.78 4.48
CA ASP A 24 3.91 -14.03 4.96
C ASP A 24 4.05 -12.82 4.03
N ILE A 25 3.48 -11.71 4.47
CA ILE A 25 3.61 -10.45 3.74
C ILE A 25 5.00 -9.91 4.09
N ASP A 26 5.74 -9.56 3.05
CA ASP A 26 7.04 -8.92 3.09
C ASP A 26 6.98 -7.70 2.17
N GLU A 27 7.98 -6.83 2.26
CA GLU A 27 8.12 -5.70 1.33
C GLU A 27 8.13 -6.15 -0.14
N ASN A 28 8.62 -7.36 -0.42
CA ASN A 28 8.67 -7.94 -1.76
C ASN A 28 7.39 -8.69 -2.19
N THR A 29 6.38 -8.82 -1.33
CA THR A 29 5.15 -9.54 -1.64
C THR A 29 4.32 -8.77 -2.67
N GLU A 30 3.84 -9.46 -3.71
CA GLU A 30 3.02 -8.84 -4.75
C GLU A 30 1.56 -8.65 -4.31
N LEU A 31 1.09 -7.42 -4.30
CA LEU A 31 -0.27 -7.03 -3.92
C LEU A 31 -1.31 -7.56 -4.92
N VAL A 32 -1.07 -7.30 -6.20
CA VAL A 32 -2.01 -7.64 -7.29
C VAL A 32 -1.83 -9.10 -7.74
N GLY A 33 -0.59 -9.59 -7.74
CA GLY A 33 -0.25 -10.94 -8.24
C GLY A 33 -0.35 -12.05 -7.20
N HIS A 34 0.20 -11.85 -6.00
CA HIS A 34 0.37 -12.92 -5.01
C HIS A 34 -0.78 -12.97 -4.00
N LEU A 35 -1.24 -11.80 -3.54
CA LEU A 35 -2.33 -11.71 -2.56
C LEU A 35 -3.72 -11.83 -3.19
N ASN A 36 -3.80 -11.86 -4.52
CA ASN A 36 -5.04 -11.95 -5.30
C ASN A 36 -6.11 -10.95 -4.80
N LEU A 37 -5.66 -9.75 -4.45
CA LEU A 37 -6.55 -8.70 -3.94
C LEU A 37 -7.52 -8.32 -5.05
N GLU A 38 -8.80 -8.40 -4.74
CA GLU A 38 -9.83 -7.92 -5.66
C GLU A 38 -9.69 -6.41 -5.83
N SER A 39 -9.99 -5.90 -7.02
CA SER A 39 -9.90 -4.47 -7.33
C SER A 39 -10.66 -3.59 -6.33
N LEU A 40 -11.76 -4.09 -5.77
CA LEU A 40 -12.52 -3.45 -4.69
C LEU A 40 -11.72 -3.34 -3.39
N GLN A 41 -11.03 -4.41 -2.96
CA GLN A 41 -10.21 -4.39 -1.75
C GLN A 41 -9.03 -3.42 -1.90
N ILE A 42 -8.44 -3.33 -3.10
CA ILE A 42 -7.42 -2.33 -3.39
C ILE A 42 -8.02 -0.93 -3.31
N MET A 43 -9.18 -0.69 -3.90
CA MET A 43 -9.83 0.63 -3.81
C MET A 43 -10.10 1.05 -2.36
N GLU A 44 -10.63 0.17 -1.51
CA GLU A 44 -10.85 0.47 -0.09
C GLU A 44 -9.54 0.75 0.66
N LEU A 45 -8.50 -0.06 0.41
CA LEU A 45 -7.19 0.15 0.99
C LEU A 45 -6.61 1.53 0.61
N ILE A 46 -6.76 1.92 -0.66
CA ILE A 46 -6.27 3.21 -1.15
C ILE A 46 -7.05 4.36 -0.53
N LEU A 47 -8.38 4.31 -0.54
CA LEU A 47 -9.22 5.35 0.07
C LEU A 47 -8.87 5.61 1.54
N ASP A 48 -8.65 4.54 2.30
CA ASP A 48 -8.26 4.65 3.70
C ASP A 48 -6.85 5.25 3.85
N ILE A 49 -5.88 4.82 3.02
CA ILE A 49 -4.53 5.39 3.03
C ILE A 49 -4.56 6.87 2.63
N GLU A 50 -5.29 7.24 1.59
CA GLU A 50 -5.41 8.62 1.13
C GLU A 50 -5.93 9.53 2.24
N ASP A 51 -6.98 9.11 2.95
CA ASP A 51 -7.53 9.80 4.12
C ASP A 51 -6.54 9.85 5.31
N HIS A 52 -5.87 8.73 5.59
CA HIS A 52 -4.98 8.63 6.74
C HIS A 52 -3.68 9.44 6.59
N PHE A 53 -3.17 9.55 5.36
CA PHE A 53 -1.90 10.22 5.05
C PHE A 53 -2.09 11.60 4.41
N ASP A 54 -3.32 12.04 4.16
CA ASP A 54 -3.63 13.30 3.46
C ASP A 54 -2.95 13.37 2.09
N VAL A 55 -2.92 12.24 1.37
CA VAL A 55 -2.29 12.12 0.03
C VAL A 55 -3.33 11.70 -1.00
N ALA A 56 -3.07 12.01 -2.27
CA ALA A 56 -3.87 11.51 -3.38
C ALA A 56 -3.03 10.53 -4.22
N ILE A 57 -3.46 9.27 -4.29
CA ILE A 57 -2.80 8.18 -4.98
C ILE A 57 -3.56 7.92 -6.30
N PRO A 58 -3.05 8.42 -7.44
CA PRO A 58 -3.72 8.21 -8.71
C PRO A 58 -3.69 6.73 -9.11
N ILE A 59 -4.78 6.24 -9.70
CA ILE A 59 -4.89 4.84 -10.17
C ILE A 59 -3.79 4.47 -11.18
N SER A 60 -3.28 5.45 -11.94
CA SER A 60 -2.14 5.25 -12.85
C SER A 60 -0.88 4.78 -12.13
N MET A 61 -0.67 5.19 -10.88
CA MET A 61 0.44 4.70 -10.06
C MET A 61 0.22 3.26 -9.60
N LEU A 62 -1.03 2.80 -9.43
CA LEU A 62 -1.30 1.42 -9.04
C LEU A 62 -0.90 0.43 -10.14
N SER A 63 -0.96 0.83 -11.41
CA SER A 63 -0.43 0.03 -12.52
C SER A 63 1.08 -0.22 -12.42
N ASP A 64 1.82 0.69 -11.79
CA ASP A 64 3.24 0.52 -11.48
C ASP A 64 3.49 -0.19 -10.14
N VAL A 65 2.49 -0.22 -9.25
CA VAL A 65 2.60 -0.83 -7.92
C VAL A 65 2.36 -2.33 -8.06
N ARG A 66 3.44 -3.09 -7.98
CA ARG A 66 3.39 -4.56 -7.97
C ARG A 66 3.49 -5.11 -6.56
N THR A 67 4.37 -4.51 -5.75
CA THR A 67 4.73 -4.98 -4.42
C THR A 67 4.24 -4.04 -3.31
N VAL A 68 4.18 -4.55 -2.08
CA VAL A 68 3.91 -3.73 -0.89
C VAL A 68 4.92 -2.58 -0.79
N LYS A 69 6.20 -2.86 -1.06
CA LYS A 69 7.26 -1.85 -1.09
C LYS A 69 6.97 -0.72 -2.08
N ASP A 70 6.57 -1.05 -3.30
CA ASP A 70 6.25 -0.03 -4.31
C ASP A 70 5.15 0.92 -3.82
N LEU A 71 4.11 0.37 -3.19
CA LEU A 71 3.03 1.17 -2.63
C LEU A 71 3.54 2.11 -1.54
N VAL A 72 4.30 1.59 -0.58
CA VAL A 72 4.88 2.37 0.53
C VAL A 72 5.79 3.48 0.00
N VAL A 73 6.68 3.17 -0.94
CA VAL A 73 7.59 4.16 -1.55
C VAL A 73 6.79 5.25 -2.26
N LYS A 74 5.70 4.91 -2.95
CA LYS A 74 4.85 5.88 -3.63
C LYS A 74 4.22 6.85 -2.63
N ILE A 75 3.64 6.32 -1.55
CA ILE A 75 2.97 7.11 -0.50
C ILE A 75 3.99 7.98 0.24
N GLU A 76 5.17 7.44 0.54
CA GLU A 76 6.24 8.20 1.19
C GLU A 76 6.67 9.39 0.32
N LYS A 77 6.83 9.18 -0.99
CA LYS A 77 7.12 10.27 -1.93
C LYS A 77 6.02 11.34 -1.97
N LEU A 78 4.75 10.93 -1.96
CA LEU A 78 3.61 11.84 -1.95
C LEU A 78 3.54 12.64 -0.64
N THR A 79 3.72 11.97 0.50
CA THR A 79 3.72 12.57 1.84
C THR A 79 4.88 13.56 2.00
N ARG A 80 6.05 13.21 1.45
CA ARG A 80 7.28 14.01 1.55
C ARG A 80 7.29 15.24 0.65
N GLY A 81 6.30 15.39 -0.24
CA GLY A 81 6.11 16.61 -1.02
C GLY A 81 7.13 16.83 -2.14
N GLU A 82 7.58 15.78 -2.84
CA GLU A 82 8.20 15.97 -4.15
C GLU A 82 7.10 16.00 -5.23
N LYS A 83 6.68 17.22 -5.60
CA LYS A 83 5.94 17.50 -6.84
C LYS A 83 6.90 17.65 -8.02
#